data_AF-A0A942LQ70-F1
#
_entry.id   AF-A0A942LQ70-F1
#
_cell.length_a   1.000
_cell.length_b   1.000
_cell.length_c   1.000
_cell.angle_alpha   90.00
_cell.angle_beta   90.00
_cell.angle_gamma   90.00
#
_symmetry.space_group_name_H-M   'P 1'
#
loop_
_entity.id
_entity.type
_entity.pdbx_description
1 polymer ?
#
loop_
_entity_poly.entity_id
_entity_poly.type
_entity_poly.pdbx_seq_one_letter_code
_entity_poly.pdbx_strand_id
1 'polypeptide(L)'
;MKTIYTFLLIIAFFAFISLACSPVRSSAVGKAPKKAPPSSEFLVNEESKPRPRFSDTTVVDLPPVTVATTLDESKIVRNLDKEFSQAVKLFEQKKYDSACDRFTQYRETLDPKDSLYFEAIFYISECFVVQNKFAEAERNLLLLYSSGLTPDSIFEKTLIRLGHINCALKREQKASVFFKELGDKYPSSIYLPLADCEFIKVGN
;
A
#
# COMPACT_ATOMS: atom_id res chain seq x y z
N MET A 1 2.29 27.71 53.95
CA MET A 1 1.19 28.35 53.20
C MET A 1 1.43 28.48 51.69
N LYS A 2 2.67 28.52 51.17
CA LYS A 2 2.92 28.66 49.71
C LYS A 2 2.66 27.39 48.88
N THR A 3 2.76 26.20 49.47
CA THR A 3 2.59 24.90 48.80
C THR A 3 1.13 24.49 48.54
N ILE A 4 0.17 25.12 49.22
CA ILE A 4 -1.26 24.84 49.06
C ILE A 4 -1.82 25.57 47.82
N TYR A 5 -1.31 26.76 47.52
CA TYR A 5 -1.73 27.54 46.34
C TYR A 5 -1.28 26.92 45.01
N THR A 6 -0.12 26.26 44.99
CA THR A 6 0.38 25.56 43.80
C THR A 6 -0.44 24.32 43.46
N PHE A 7 -0.96 23.61 44.47
CA PHE A 7 -1.83 22.44 44.25
C PHE A 7 -3.24 22.84 43.78
N LEU A 8 -3.79 23.94 44.29
CA LEU A 8 -5.09 24.46 43.85
C LEU A 8 -5.07 25.02 42.41
N LEU A 9 -3.95 25.59 41.97
CA LEU A 9 -3.77 26.07 40.59
C LEU A 9 -3.72 24.94 39.55
N ILE A 10 -3.16 23.78 39.89
CA ILE A 10 -3.07 22.63 38.98
C ILE A 10 -4.44 21.95 38.82
N ILE A 11 -5.25 21.89 39.87
CA ILE A 11 -6.61 21.31 39.81
C ILE A 11 -7.55 22.21 38.99
N ALA A 12 -7.40 23.53 39.05
CA ALA A 12 -8.16 24.47 38.24
C ALA A 12 -7.82 24.37 36.73
N PHE A 13 -6.59 23.99 36.38
CA PHE A 13 -6.16 23.85 34.99
C PHE A 13 -6.69 22.54 34.34
N PHE A 14 -6.86 21.47 35.13
CA PHE A 14 -7.43 20.20 34.63
C PHE A 14 -8.96 20.20 34.51
N ALA A 15 -9.67 21.15 35.13
CA ALA A 15 -11.13 21.26 35.02
C ALA A 15 -11.62 21.95 33.74
N PHE A 16 -10.73 22.54 32.93
CA PHE A 16 -11.10 23.32 31.73
C PHE A 16 -11.05 22.53 30.41
N ILE A 17 -10.68 21.24 30.41
CA ILE A 17 -10.54 20.44 29.16
C ILE A 17 -11.80 19.58 28.87
N SER A 18 -12.84 19.65 29.70
CA SER A 18 -14.03 18.77 29.58
C SER A 18 -15.27 19.38 28.91
N LEU A 19 -15.13 20.38 28.03
CA LEU A 19 -16.25 20.91 27.23
C LEU A 19 -15.91 21.09 25.74
N ALA A 20 -15.78 19.98 25.01
CA ALA A 20 -15.93 19.98 23.55
C ALA A 20 -16.33 18.59 23.02
N CYS A 21 -17.43 18.03 23.52
CA CYS A 21 -18.15 16.95 22.85
C CYS A 21 -19.46 17.52 22.29
N SER A 22 -19.43 17.98 21.05
CA SER A 22 -20.65 18.24 20.27
C SER A 22 -21.08 16.94 19.58
N PRO A 23 -22.28 16.39 19.85
CA PRO A 23 -22.81 15.30 19.06
C PRO A 23 -23.24 15.82 17.69
N VAL A 24 -22.71 15.21 16.61
CA VAL A 24 -23.25 15.40 15.26
C VAL A 24 -24.66 14.80 15.25
N ARG A 25 -25.64 15.70 15.20
CA ARG A 25 -27.06 15.43 15.07
C ARG A 25 -27.32 14.79 13.70
N SER A 26 -27.64 13.51 13.71
CA SER A 26 -28.23 12.78 12.59
C SER A 26 -29.63 13.33 12.31
N SER A 27 -29.79 14.03 11.17
CA SER A 27 -31.10 14.36 10.63
C SER A 27 -31.66 13.14 9.90
N ALA A 28 -32.38 12.30 10.65
CA ALA A 28 -33.46 11.50 10.10
C ALA A 28 -34.68 12.42 9.92
N VAL A 29 -35.05 12.74 8.68
CA VAL A 29 -36.36 13.29 8.35
C VAL A 29 -37.18 12.21 7.67
N GLY A 30 -38.32 11.93 8.27
CA GLY A 30 -39.21 10.84 7.96
C GLY A 30 -39.97 10.96 6.64
N LYS A 31 -40.41 9.77 6.21
CA LYS A 31 -41.36 9.44 5.15
C LYS A 31 -42.71 10.16 5.33
N ALA A 32 -43.43 10.40 4.22
CA ALA A 32 -44.63 9.64 3.80
C ALA A 32 -45.29 10.31 2.55
N PRO A 33 -46.41 9.82 1.99
CA PRO A 33 -46.41 8.94 0.81
C PRO A 33 -47.17 9.55 -0.38
N LYS A 34 -46.87 9.14 -1.61
CA LYS A 34 -47.79 9.37 -2.75
C LYS A 34 -48.10 8.07 -3.47
N LYS A 35 -49.41 7.94 -3.73
CA LYS A 35 -50.21 6.78 -4.10
C LYS A 35 -49.96 6.32 -5.54
N ALA A 36 -49.95 5.00 -5.77
CA ALA A 36 -50.38 4.36 -7.02
C ALA A 36 -51.93 4.43 -7.12
N PRO A 37 -52.62 4.39 -8.29
CA PRO A 37 -52.62 3.29 -9.29
C PRO A 37 -52.90 3.80 -10.75
N PRO A 38 -53.28 3.02 -11.79
CA PRO A 38 -53.44 1.57 -11.90
C PRO A 38 -52.63 0.90 -13.05
N SER A 39 -52.50 -0.41 -12.91
CA SER A 39 -52.20 -1.37 -13.97
C SER A 39 -53.25 -1.31 -15.08
N SER A 40 -52.82 -1.14 -16.33
CA SER A 40 -53.58 -1.52 -17.52
C SER A 40 -52.79 -2.56 -18.30
N GLU A 41 -53.51 -3.62 -18.64
CA GLU A 41 -53.08 -4.83 -19.32
C GLU A 41 -52.37 -4.59 -20.66
N PHE A 42 -51.43 -5.49 -20.91
CA PHE A 42 -51.04 -6.07 -22.20
C PHE A 42 -51.77 -5.56 -23.46
N LEU A 43 -51.00 -4.90 -24.33
CA LEU A 43 -51.08 -5.19 -25.76
C LEU A 43 -49.66 -5.52 -26.25
N VAL A 44 -49.48 -6.80 -26.59
CA VAL A 44 -48.37 -7.30 -27.40
C VAL A 44 -48.39 -6.53 -28.71
N ASN A 45 -47.29 -5.89 -29.08
CA ASN A 45 -47.07 -5.56 -30.48
C ASN A 45 -45.60 -5.77 -30.88
N GLU A 46 -45.46 -6.68 -31.83
CA GLU A 46 -44.35 -7.08 -32.69
C GLU A 46 -42.93 -6.55 -32.41
N GLU A 47 -42.08 -7.49 -32.00
CA GLU A 47 -40.75 -7.79 -32.56
C GLU A 47 -40.06 -6.67 -33.39
N SER A 48 -39.54 -5.64 -32.72
CA SER A 48 -38.58 -4.74 -33.36
C SER A 48 -37.21 -5.42 -33.44
N LYS A 49 -36.88 -5.99 -34.61
CA LYS A 49 -35.55 -6.53 -34.91
C LYS A 49 -34.45 -5.53 -34.50
N PRO A 50 -33.36 -5.98 -33.83
CA PRO A 50 -32.24 -5.11 -33.53
C PRO A 50 -31.60 -4.63 -34.84
N ARG A 51 -31.52 -3.31 -35.03
CA ARG A 51 -30.81 -2.73 -36.18
C ARG A 51 -29.31 -2.95 -35.98
N PRO A 52 -28.57 -3.46 -36.98
CA PRO A 52 -27.13 -3.62 -36.88
C PRO A 52 -26.49 -2.24 -36.73
N ARG A 53 -25.74 -2.03 -35.63
CA ARG A 53 -25.15 -0.73 -35.27
C ARG A 53 -23.97 -0.33 -36.16
N PHE A 54 -23.46 -1.23 -37.00
CA PHE A 54 -22.40 -0.95 -37.96
C PHE A 54 -22.62 -1.83 -39.20
N SER A 55 -23.15 -1.24 -40.28
CA SER A 55 -23.29 -1.91 -41.57
C SER A 55 -22.11 -1.64 -42.51
N ASP A 56 -21.15 -0.82 -42.07
CA ASP A 56 -20.10 -0.24 -42.93
C ASP A 56 -18.68 -0.72 -42.56
N THR A 57 -18.56 -1.69 -41.65
CA THR A 57 -17.29 -2.34 -41.36
C THR A 57 -17.12 -3.54 -42.28
N THR A 58 -16.22 -3.43 -43.25
CA THR A 58 -15.67 -4.60 -43.94
C THR A 58 -15.03 -5.51 -42.90
N VAL A 59 -15.59 -6.70 -42.70
CA VAL A 59 -14.96 -7.74 -41.87
C VAL A 59 -13.72 -8.20 -42.62
N VAL A 60 -12.56 -7.76 -42.16
CA VAL A 60 -11.28 -8.29 -42.63
C VAL A 60 -11.05 -9.57 -41.83
N ASP A 61 -11.26 -10.71 -42.46
CA ASP A 61 -10.88 -12.01 -41.91
C ASP A 61 -9.35 -12.06 -41.81
N LEU A 62 -8.82 -11.65 -40.66
CA LEU A 62 -7.42 -11.81 -40.36
C LEU A 62 -7.17 -13.31 -40.14
N PRO A 63 -6.15 -13.90 -40.80
CA PRO A 63 -5.76 -15.27 -40.49
C PRO A 63 -5.43 -15.36 -39.00
N PRO A 64 -5.71 -16.51 -38.35
CA PRO A 64 -5.38 -16.69 -36.94
C PRO A 64 -3.88 -16.43 -36.77
N VAL A 65 -3.55 -15.36 -36.05
CA VAL A 65 -2.16 -15.05 -35.69
C VAL A 65 -1.75 -16.12 -34.69
N THR A 66 -1.07 -17.14 -35.19
CA THR A 66 -0.36 -18.10 -34.35
C THR A 66 0.86 -17.39 -33.80
N VAL A 67 0.73 -16.80 -32.61
CA VAL A 67 1.89 -16.32 -31.87
C VAL A 67 2.70 -17.57 -31.53
N ALA A 68 3.81 -17.78 -32.24
CA ALA A 68 4.79 -18.79 -31.88
C ALA A 68 5.46 -18.36 -30.57
N THR A 69 4.83 -18.66 -29.44
CA THR A 69 5.42 -18.52 -28.11
C THR A 69 6.43 -19.64 -27.92
N THR A 70 7.59 -19.50 -28.55
CA THR A 70 8.82 -20.21 -28.17
C THR A 70 9.82 -19.20 -27.62
N LEU A 71 9.36 -18.30 -26.76
CA LEU A 71 10.27 -17.56 -25.90
C LEU A 71 10.58 -18.48 -24.72
N ASP A 72 11.83 -18.92 -24.64
CA ASP A 72 12.38 -19.65 -23.50
C ASP A 72 12.09 -18.84 -22.22
N GLU A 73 11.12 -19.30 -21.43
CA GLU A 73 10.67 -18.66 -20.19
C GLU A 73 11.87 -18.41 -19.25
N SER A 74 12.87 -19.31 -19.25
CA SER A 74 14.08 -19.15 -18.44
C SER A 74 14.94 -17.97 -18.89
N LYS A 75 14.92 -17.61 -20.18
CA LYS A 75 15.62 -16.45 -20.72
C LYS A 75 14.89 -15.16 -20.39
N ILE A 76 13.56 -15.17 -20.40
CA ILE A 76 12.74 -14.03 -19.98
C ILE A 76 12.97 -13.73 -18.49
N VAL A 77 12.88 -14.75 -17.63
CA VAL A 77 13.09 -14.59 -16.17
C VAL A 77 14.48 -14.05 -15.87
N ARG A 78 15.54 -14.63 -16.45
CA ARG A 78 16.93 -14.13 -16.29
C ARG A 78 17.11 -12.69 -16.77
N ASN A 79 16.39 -12.28 -17.81
CA ASN A 79 16.45 -10.91 -18.28
C ASN A 79 15.74 -9.97 -17.31
N LEU A 80 14.59 -10.38 -16.78
CA LEU A 80 13.84 -9.60 -15.79
C LEU A 80 14.66 -9.36 -14.51
N ASP A 81 15.32 -10.39 -13.97
CA ASP A 81 16.20 -10.26 -12.81
C ASP A 81 17.33 -9.25 -13.05
N LYS A 82 17.92 -9.30 -14.24
CA LYS A 82 18.99 -8.39 -14.66
C LYS A 82 18.48 -6.95 -14.76
N GLU A 83 17.32 -6.73 -15.36
CA GLU A 83 16.71 -5.41 -15.47
C GLU A 83 16.31 -4.87 -14.09
N PHE A 84 15.75 -5.71 -13.21
CA PHE A 84 15.43 -5.33 -11.83
C PHE A 84 16.69 -4.91 -11.07
N SER A 85 17.77 -5.67 -11.21
CA SER A 85 19.08 -5.33 -10.63
C SER A 85 19.62 -3.98 -11.12
N GLN A 86 19.28 -3.55 -12.35
CA GLN A 86 19.65 -2.21 -12.82
C GLN A 86 18.85 -1.12 -12.11
N ALA A 87 17.56 -1.34 -11.84
CA ALA A 87 16.75 -0.40 -11.05
C ALA A 87 17.30 -0.26 -9.62
N VAL A 88 17.74 -1.35 -9.00
CA VAL A 88 18.44 -1.32 -7.70
C VAL A 88 19.72 -0.49 -7.78
N LYS A 89 20.56 -0.70 -8.80
CA LYS A 89 21.77 0.11 -9.01
C LYS A 89 21.46 1.60 -9.19
N LEU A 90 20.38 1.95 -9.89
CA LEU A 90 19.95 3.34 -10.00
C LEU A 90 19.62 3.93 -8.63
N PHE A 91 18.91 3.17 -7.79
CA PHE A 91 18.58 3.56 -6.43
C PHE A 91 19.84 3.78 -5.57
N GLU A 92 20.79 2.85 -5.62
CA GLU A 92 22.08 2.95 -4.91
C GLU A 92 22.92 4.14 -5.39
N GLN A 93 22.82 4.50 -6.67
CA GLN A 93 23.43 5.69 -7.26
C GLN A 93 22.67 6.99 -6.94
N LYS A 94 21.66 6.94 -6.06
CA LYS A 94 20.79 8.07 -5.68
C LYS A 94 19.98 8.66 -6.84
N LYS A 95 19.84 7.94 -7.95
CA LYS A 95 18.98 8.31 -9.07
C LYS A 95 17.55 7.88 -8.76
N TYR A 96 17.00 8.47 -7.69
CA TYR A 96 15.76 8.01 -7.08
C TYR A 96 14.58 8.10 -8.05
N ASP A 97 14.39 9.21 -8.77
CA ASP A 97 13.27 9.36 -9.71
C ASP A 97 13.21 8.20 -10.72
N SER A 98 14.32 7.94 -11.41
CA SER A 98 14.40 6.84 -12.39
C SER A 98 14.23 5.47 -11.76
N ALA A 99 14.76 5.25 -10.55
CA ALA A 99 14.62 3.98 -9.86
C ALA A 99 13.16 3.73 -9.42
N CYS A 100 12.52 4.73 -8.83
CA CYS A 100 11.15 4.65 -8.32
C CYS A 100 10.14 4.41 -9.44
N ASP A 101 10.32 5.04 -10.60
CA ASP A 101 9.50 4.77 -11.78
C ASP A 101 9.63 3.31 -12.23
N ARG A 102 10.85 2.75 -12.22
CA ARG A 102 11.09 1.34 -12.58
C ARG A 102 10.44 0.38 -11.59
N PHE A 103 10.58 0.60 -10.29
CA PHE A 103 9.94 -0.27 -9.29
C PHE A 103 8.40 -0.21 -9.38
N THR A 104 7.85 0.96 -9.69
CA THR A 104 6.41 1.13 -9.92
C THR A 104 5.95 0.31 -11.13
N GLN A 105 6.68 0.36 -12.25
CA GLN A 105 6.42 -0.47 -13.43
C GLN A 105 6.48 -1.97 -13.10
N TYR A 106 7.47 -2.41 -12.32
CA TYR A 106 7.56 -3.82 -11.91
C TYR A 106 6.35 -4.27 -11.11
N ARG A 107 5.96 -3.52 -10.07
CA ARG A 107 4.76 -3.84 -9.28
C ARG A 107 3.50 -3.96 -10.15
N GLU A 108 3.36 -3.12 -11.18
CA GLU A 108 2.17 -3.08 -12.05
C GLU A 108 2.14 -4.19 -13.10
N THR A 109 3.30 -4.76 -13.45
CA THR A 109 3.42 -5.76 -14.52
C THR A 109 3.64 -7.18 -14.01
N LEU A 110 4.16 -7.34 -12.80
CA LEU A 110 4.47 -8.65 -12.22
C LEU A 110 3.25 -9.31 -11.58
N ASP A 111 3.24 -10.64 -11.57
CA ASP A 111 2.22 -11.42 -10.86
C ASP A 111 2.35 -11.16 -9.34
N PRO A 112 1.24 -10.92 -8.60
CA PRO A 112 1.26 -10.77 -7.15
C PRO A 112 1.78 -11.96 -6.32
N LYS A 113 2.14 -13.07 -6.97
CA LYS A 113 2.82 -14.23 -6.38
C LYS A 113 4.31 -14.28 -6.69
N ASP A 114 4.81 -13.44 -7.59
CA ASP A 114 6.23 -13.39 -7.95
C ASP A 114 7.05 -12.78 -6.80
N SER A 115 8.19 -13.38 -6.48
CA SER A 115 9.13 -12.82 -5.51
C SER A 115 9.55 -11.39 -5.83
N LEU A 116 9.74 -11.05 -7.11
CA LEU A 116 10.11 -9.72 -7.57
C LEU A 116 8.98 -8.70 -7.37
N TYR A 117 7.72 -9.14 -7.33
CA TYR A 117 6.60 -8.25 -7.00
C TYR A 117 6.73 -7.73 -5.56
N PHE A 118 7.06 -8.61 -4.61
CA PHE A 118 7.29 -8.21 -3.21
C PHE A 118 8.53 -7.32 -3.08
N GLU A 119 9.61 -7.64 -3.80
CA GLU A 119 10.82 -6.81 -3.78
C GLU A 119 10.57 -5.44 -4.41
N ALA A 120 9.77 -5.34 -5.47
CA ALA A 120 9.36 -4.07 -6.06
C ALA A 120 8.60 -3.20 -5.04
N ILE A 121 7.64 -3.76 -4.31
CA ILE A 121 6.90 -3.03 -3.26
C ILE A 121 7.85 -2.56 -2.16
N PHE A 122 8.82 -3.39 -1.75
CA PHE A 122 9.83 -2.99 -0.77
C PHE A 122 10.60 -1.76 -1.27
N TYR A 123 11.14 -1.80 -2.50
CA TYR A 123 11.88 -0.66 -3.05
C TYR A 123 11.01 0.59 -3.32
N ILE A 124 9.71 0.45 -3.63
CA ILE A 124 8.79 1.61 -3.66
C ILE A 124 8.67 2.22 -2.25
N SER A 125 8.71 1.41 -1.19
CA SER A 125 8.73 1.90 0.18
C SER A 125 10.04 2.64 0.48
N GLU A 126 11.17 2.13 0.01
CA GLU A 126 12.48 2.81 0.10
C GLU A 126 12.47 4.15 -0.63
N CYS A 127 11.85 4.22 -1.81
CA CYS A 127 11.60 5.45 -2.55
C CYS A 127 10.82 6.48 -1.74
N PHE A 128 9.79 6.05 -1.00
CA PHE A 128 9.05 6.95 -0.11
C PHE A 128 9.88 7.36 1.11
N VAL A 129 10.71 6.48 1.67
CA VAL A 129 11.62 6.80 2.78
C VAL A 129 12.60 7.91 2.40
N VAL A 130 13.28 7.81 1.25
CA VAL A 130 14.22 8.86 0.81
C VAL A 130 13.53 10.19 0.49
N GLN A 131 12.22 10.18 0.25
CA GLN A 131 11.38 11.37 0.08
C GLN A 131 10.77 11.87 1.41
N ASN A 132 11.12 11.28 2.55
CA ASN A 132 10.51 11.55 3.87
C ASN A 132 8.99 11.29 3.94
N LYS A 133 8.45 10.51 3.00
CA LYS A 133 7.04 10.10 2.92
C LYS A 133 6.81 8.83 3.74
N PHE A 134 7.06 8.94 5.04
CA PHE A 134 7.07 7.79 5.95
C PHE A 134 5.71 7.09 6.07
N ALA A 135 4.60 7.82 5.96
CA ALA A 135 3.27 7.22 6.03
C ALA A 135 2.96 6.35 4.80
N GLU A 136 3.37 6.78 3.61
CA GLU A 136 3.24 6.04 2.36
C GLU A 136 4.15 4.81 2.35
N ALA A 137 5.39 4.96 2.82
CA ALA A 137 6.30 3.83 3.03
C ALA A 137 5.70 2.79 3.99
N GLU A 138 5.18 3.24 5.15
CA GLU A 138 4.56 2.34 6.13
C GLU A 138 3.39 1.56 5.53
N ARG A 139 2.53 2.19 4.73
CA ARG A 139 1.40 1.50 4.08
C ARG A 139 1.83 0.37 3.16
N ASN A 140 2.85 0.60 2.32
CA ASN A 140 3.36 -0.43 1.42
C ASN A 140 4.02 -1.58 2.20
N LEU A 141 4.78 -1.28 3.24
CA LEU A 141 5.42 -2.31 4.06
C LEU A 141 4.40 -3.10 4.89
N LEU A 142 3.30 -2.49 5.32
CA LEU A 142 2.21 -3.21 5.97
C LEU A 142 1.49 -4.19 5.02
N LEU A 143 1.45 -3.89 3.72
CA LEU A 143 0.97 -4.84 2.72
C LEU A 143 1.89 -6.08 2.67
N LEU A 144 3.20 -5.88 2.65
CA LEU A 144 4.18 -6.98 2.69
C LEU A 144 4.07 -7.77 4.00
N TYR A 145 3.95 -7.08 5.13
CA TYR A 145 3.83 -7.69 6.44
C TYR A 145 2.57 -8.56 6.58
N SER A 146 1.46 -8.15 5.98
CA SER A 146 0.16 -8.83 6.12
C SER A 146 -0.15 -9.87 5.04
N SER A 147 0.64 -9.94 3.97
CA SER A 147 0.33 -10.76 2.79
C SER A 147 0.37 -12.28 3.03
N GLY A 148 1.17 -12.77 3.98
CA GLY A 148 1.40 -14.21 4.20
C GLY A 148 2.15 -14.95 3.08
N LEU A 149 2.34 -14.32 1.92
CA LEU A 149 3.08 -14.85 0.76
C LEU A 149 4.47 -14.21 0.60
N THR A 150 4.78 -13.19 1.39
CA THR A 150 6.05 -12.46 1.32
C THR A 150 7.22 -13.41 1.62
N PRO A 151 8.21 -13.54 0.70
CA PRO A 151 9.39 -14.36 0.94
C PRO A 151 10.16 -13.90 2.19
N ASP A 152 10.76 -14.84 2.93
CA ASP A 152 11.46 -14.54 4.18
C ASP A 152 12.53 -13.46 4.03
N SER A 153 13.32 -13.51 2.94
CA SER A 153 14.36 -12.51 2.66
C SER A 153 13.81 -11.08 2.52
N ILE A 154 12.56 -10.93 2.05
CA ILE A 154 11.86 -9.64 1.96
C ILE A 154 11.13 -9.32 3.27
N PHE A 155 10.62 -10.33 3.97
CA PHE A 155 9.94 -10.15 5.24
C PHE A 155 10.89 -9.64 6.32
N GLU A 156 12.12 -10.17 6.41
CA GLU A 156 13.18 -9.65 7.27
C GLU A 156 13.45 -8.16 7.01
N LYS A 157 13.65 -7.78 5.74
CA LYS A 157 13.82 -6.38 5.30
C LYS A 157 12.60 -5.51 5.67
N THR A 158 11.40 -6.09 5.58
CA THR A 158 10.15 -5.40 5.90
C THR A 158 10.04 -5.10 7.39
N LEU A 159 10.34 -6.07 8.26
CA LEU A 159 10.30 -5.89 9.71
C LEU A 159 11.27 -4.81 10.17
N ILE A 160 12.53 -4.88 9.71
CA ILE A 160 13.54 -3.88 10.10
C ILE A 160 13.12 -2.48 9.63
N ARG A 161 12.61 -2.35 8.40
CA ARG A 161 12.23 -1.05 7.85
C ARG A 161 10.96 -0.48 8.50
N LEU A 162 9.97 -1.31 8.81
CA LEU A 162 8.79 -0.89 9.60
C LEU A 162 9.19 -0.37 10.98
N GLY A 163 10.15 -1.03 11.64
CA GLY A 163 10.71 -0.57 12.89
C GLY A 163 11.37 0.81 12.75
N HIS A 164 12.28 0.98 11.79
CA HIS A 164 12.94 2.28 11.53
C HIS A 164 11.96 3.41 11.21
N ILE A 165 10.95 3.15 10.37
CA ILE A 165 9.91 4.13 10.04
C ILE A 165 9.13 4.53 11.30
N ASN A 166 8.79 3.57 12.16
CA ASN A 166 8.10 3.87 13.40
C ASN A 166 8.98 4.66 14.39
N CYS A 167 10.28 4.41 14.43
CA CYS A 167 11.23 5.25 15.16
C CYS A 167 11.24 6.70 14.63
N ALA A 168 11.29 6.88 13.30
CA ALA A 168 11.26 8.19 12.66
C ALA A 168 9.97 8.96 12.98
N LEU A 169 8.84 8.24 13.05
CA LEU A 169 7.52 8.75 13.43
C LEU A 169 7.30 8.90 14.95
N LYS A 170 8.34 8.70 15.78
CA LYS A 170 8.28 8.77 17.25
C LYS A 170 7.32 7.75 17.90
N ARG A 171 7.10 6.61 17.23
CA ARG A 171 6.27 5.48 17.67
C ARG A 171 7.16 4.33 18.15
N GLU A 172 8.02 4.60 19.13
CA GLU A 172 9.06 3.65 19.57
C GLU A 172 8.49 2.33 20.09
N GLN A 173 7.33 2.36 20.76
CA GLN A 173 6.68 1.12 21.22
C GLN A 173 6.30 0.23 20.03
N LYS A 174 5.75 0.82 18.96
CA LYS A 174 5.41 0.08 17.74
C LYS A 174 6.66 -0.40 17.00
N ALA A 175 7.73 0.38 16.99
CA ALA A 175 9.01 -0.04 16.42
C ALA A 175 9.57 -1.28 17.13
N SER A 176 9.52 -1.30 18.47
CA SER A 176 10.02 -2.41 19.29
C SER A 176 9.31 -3.74 19.01
N VAL A 177 8.03 -3.70 18.63
CA VAL A 177 7.27 -4.89 18.23
C VAL A 177 7.89 -5.53 16.99
N PHE A 178 8.17 -4.75 15.95
CA PHE A 178 8.76 -5.28 14.72
C PHE A 178 10.20 -5.77 14.90
N PHE A 179 11.01 -5.05 15.68
CA PHE A 179 12.37 -5.49 15.99
C PHE A 179 12.39 -6.78 16.80
N LYS A 180 11.49 -6.91 17.79
CA LYS A 180 11.35 -8.14 18.56
C LYS A 180 10.92 -9.31 17.68
N GLU A 181 9.96 -9.10 16.78
CA GLU A 181 9.54 -10.15 15.84
C GLU A 181 10.68 -10.60 14.92
N LEU A 182 11.53 -9.67 14.46
CA LEU A 182 12.72 -10.02 13.68
C LEU A 182 13.65 -10.93 14.48
N GLY A 183 13.91 -10.61 15.75
CA GLY A 183 14.72 -11.43 16.66
C GLY A 183 14.12 -12.80 16.95
N ASP A 184 12.81 -12.85 17.20
CA ASP A 184 12.10 -14.09 17.54
C ASP A 184 12.01 -15.04 16.33
N LYS A 185 11.75 -14.51 15.13
CA LYS A 185 11.53 -15.30 13.91
C LYS A 185 12.81 -15.59 13.14
N TYR A 186 13.78 -14.67 13.16
CA TYR A 186 15.03 -14.77 12.39
C TYR A 186 16.26 -14.51 13.28
N PRO A 187 16.56 -15.41 14.24
CA PRO A 187 17.65 -15.22 15.19
C PRO A 187 19.06 -15.16 14.56
N SER A 188 19.20 -15.57 13.30
CA SER A 188 20.44 -15.47 12.52
C SER A 188 20.41 -14.36 11.45
N SER A 189 19.43 -13.46 11.50
CA SER A 189 19.29 -12.40 10.51
C SER A 189 20.46 -11.43 10.57
N ILE A 190 20.97 -11.05 9.39
CA ILE A 190 22.00 -10.03 9.25
C ILE A 190 21.52 -8.63 9.67
N TYR A 191 20.20 -8.46 9.81
CA TYR A 191 19.57 -7.18 10.15
C TYR A 191 19.41 -6.96 11.66
N LEU A 192 19.64 -7.97 12.51
CA LEU A 192 19.51 -7.83 13.96
C LEU A 192 20.37 -6.69 14.55
N PRO A 193 21.64 -6.48 14.13
CA PRO A 193 22.43 -5.37 14.62
C PRO A 193 21.88 -3.99 14.23
N LEU A 194 20.96 -3.93 13.26
CA LEU A 194 20.35 -2.68 12.79
C LEU A 194 19.00 -2.41 13.47
N ALA A 195 18.46 -3.36 14.25
CA ALA A 195 17.11 -3.34 14.81
C ALA A 195 16.97 -2.45 16.05
N ASP A 196 17.30 -1.17 15.86
CA ASP A 196 17.31 -0.14 16.90
C ASP A 196 16.89 1.24 16.33
N CYS A 197 16.20 2.02 17.15
CA CYS A 197 15.87 3.41 16.88
C CYS A 197 17.07 4.37 16.96
N GLU A 198 18.19 3.97 17.58
CA GLU A 198 19.40 4.79 17.57
C GLU A 198 20.06 4.86 16.19
N PHE A 199 19.91 3.80 15.39
CA PHE A 199 20.50 3.72 14.05
C PHE A 199 20.07 4.85 13.12
N ILE A 200 18.81 5.32 13.24
CA ILE A 200 18.28 6.40 12.41
C ILE A 200 18.71 7.81 12.86
N LYS A 201 19.26 7.96 14.08
CA LYS A 201 19.64 9.28 14.64
C LYS A 201 21.01 9.76 14.15
N VAL A 202 21.85 8.86 13.63
CA VAL A 202 23.25 9.14 13.25
C VAL A 202 23.35 9.73 11.83
N GLY A 203 22.27 9.74 11.05
CA GLY A 203 22.27 10.11 9.62
C GLY A 203 21.74 11.50 9.25
N ASN A 204 21.43 12.36 10.23
CA ASN A 204 20.96 13.75 9.99
C ASN A 204 21.98 14.77 10.49
#